data_AF-A0A7K0RYT3-F1
#
_entry.id   AF-A0A7K0RYT3-F1
#
_cell.length_a   1.000
_cell.length_b   1.000
_cell.length_c   1.000
_cell.angle_alpha   90.00
_cell.angle_beta   90.00
_cell.angle_gamma   90.00
#
_symmetry.space_group_name_H-M   'P 1'
#
loop_
_entity.id
_entity.type
_entity.pdbx_description
1 polymer ?
#
loop_
_entity_poly.entity_id
_entity_poly.type
_entity_poly.pdbx_seq_one_letter_code
_entity_poly.pdbx_strand_id
1 'polypeptide(L)'
;MSFFDDDPTQVSSSPRRPAEPRRPAAAGNEPPQGDRQTLRTRQAIAIGVGVILLLIVVVGVKGCLDSASNSALVDYNRNVAAIVSDSDNQVAAPFFKLLSGGTAGAAAGDLQVQINQIRLAAEEDTKRANELDVPGDMRAAQQNLMLTLDLRSGALTKIAELLPKAQGTGQAAETATNEIAGQMQAFLASDVVYSQRTAPLIQQALNAAGITGQTIEKSQSLPGYTWLAPSTIAAAIGGQAGAGTTGGAVAPGLHGHAISSTTIAGTTLEPSPAANKVSATPPVAVTVKVLNGGENNESNVTVTVTLTSPGAKPITVKKVVNQTTAGSETDVAIALPSVPASGTAATLTVKVDPVPGETGTDNNEATYTVLFASG
;
A
#
# COMPACT_ATOMS: atom_id res chain seq x y z
N MET A 1 -63.44 33.13 -0.82
CA MET A 1 -63.67 31.72 -1.19
C MET A 1 -63.07 30.87 -0.08
N SER A 2 -63.82 30.32 0.90
CA SER A 2 -65.17 29.71 0.84
C SER A 2 -65.13 28.42 0.00
N PHE A 3 -65.69 27.26 0.38
CA PHE A 3 -66.83 26.90 1.27
C PHE A 3 -66.53 25.59 2.08
N PHE A 4 -67.10 25.32 3.27
CA PHE A 4 -68.29 24.48 3.61
C PHE A 4 -68.30 23.07 2.94
N ASP A 5 -68.78 21.95 3.51
CA ASP A 5 -69.72 21.62 4.63
C ASP A 5 -69.07 20.63 5.65
N ASP A 6 -69.49 20.40 6.90
CA ASP A 6 -70.81 20.24 7.58
C ASP A 6 -71.34 18.78 7.65
N ASP A 7 -71.96 18.41 8.78
CA ASP A 7 -72.23 17.04 9.29
C ASP A 7 -73.50 16.39 8.66
N PRO A 8 -73.77 15.08 8.82
CA PRO A 8 -74.72 14.74 9.90
C PRO A 8 -74.63 13.34 10.57
N THR A 9 -75.07 13.33 11.82
CA THR A 9 -75.44 12.19 12.68
C THR A 9 -76.44 11.18 12.09
N GLN A 10 -76.38 9.92 12.53
CA GLN A 10 -77.56 9.02 12.64
C GLN A 10 -77.59 8.20 13.94
N VAL A 11 -78.77 7.65 14.26
CA VAL A 11 -79.24 7.33 15.63
C VAL A 11 -79.99 5.99 15.68
N SER A 12 -80.14 5.43 16.89
CA SER A 12 -81.08 4.34 17.26
C SER A 12 -80.60 2.90 16.97
N SER A 13 -81.02 1.85 17.68
CA SER A 13 -82.11 1.70 18.66
C SER A 13 -81.84 0.57 19.68
N SER A 14 -82.55 0.58 20.83
CA SER A 14 -82.54 -0.50 21.83
C SER A 14 -83.90 -1.24 21.85
N PRO A 15 -83.94 -2.58 21.94
CA PRO A 15 -85.15 -3.32 22.30
C PRO A 15 -85.37 -3.42 23.83
N ARG A 16 -86.57 -3.86 24.25
CA ARG A 16 -87.10 -3.77 25.62
C ARG A 16 -87.52 -5.14 26.19
N ARG A 17 -87.42 -5.28 27.53
CA ARG A 17 -87.84 -6.43 28.38
C ARG A 17 -89.24 -7.00 28.06
N PRO A 18 -89.43 -8.32 28.28
CA PRO A 18 -90.06 -8.86 29.51
C PRO A 18 -89.13 -9.89 30.23
N ALA A 19 -89.42 -10.56 31.36
CA ALA A 19 -90.34 -10.38 32.52
C ALA A 19 -89.78 -11.22 33.73
N GLU A 20 -90.58 -11.54 34.75
CA GLU A 20 -90.21 -12.37 35.93
C GLU A 20 -91.29 -13.44 36.25
N PRO A 21 -90.91 -14.63 36.74
CA PRO A 21 -91.68 -15.29 37.82
C PRO A 21 -90.82 -15.91 38.94
N ARG A 22 -91.49 -16.29 40.04
CA ARG A 22 -90.93 -16.60 41.38
C ARG A 22 -90.51 -18.07 41.60
N ARG A 23 -89.56 -18.24 42.55
CA ARG A 23 -89.21 -19.40 43.43
C ARG A 23 -89.99 -20.73 43.28
N PRO A 24 -89.29 -21.86 43.47
CA PRO A 24 -89.38 -22.52 44.79
C PRO A 24 -88.01 -22.77 45.47
N ALA A 25 -88.04 -23.12 46.76
CA ALA A 25 -86.86 -23.59 47.49
C ALA A 25 -86.71 -25.11 47.32
N ALA A 26 -85.46 -25.58 47.23
CA ALA A 26 -85.09 -26.99 47.35
C ALA A 26 -83.95 -27.12 48.35
N ALA A 27 -83.99 -28.17 49.18
CA ALA A 27 -83.13 -28.32 50.35
C ALA A 27 -81.84 -29.10 50.04
N GLY A 28 -80.84 -28.94 50.91
CA GLY A 28 -79.84 -29.97 51.20
C GLY A 28 -78.76 -30.19 50.12
N ASN A 29 -77.62 -29.55 50.31
CA ASN A 29 -76.41 -30.35 50.54
C ASN A 29 -75.36 -29.53 51.30
N GLU A 30 -74.84 -30.10 52.38
CA GLU A 30 -73.72 -29.53 53.13
C GLU A 30 -72.46 -29.54 52.26
N PRO A 31 -71.67 -28.44 52.20
CA PRO A 31 -70.33 -28.52 51.67
C PRO A 31 -69.47 -29.30 52.68
N PRO A 32 -68.78 -30.39 52.29
CA PRO A 32 -67.87 -31.06 53.20
C PRO A 32 -66.76 -30.08 53.62
N GLN A 33 -66.51 -29.97 54.91
CA GLN A 33 -65.39 -29.17 55.46
C GLN A 33 -64.06 -29.89 55.19
N GLY A 34 -63.63 -29.89 53.92
CA GLY A 34 -62.37 -30.46 53.45
C GLY A 34 -61.26 -29.42 53.36
N ASP A 35 -60.35 -29.44 54.33
CA ASP A 35 -59.00 -28.84 54.34
C ASP A 35 -58.70 -27.61 53.47
N ARG A 36 -58.74 -26.45 54.12
CA ARG A 36 -58.01 -25.24 53.67
C ARG A 36 -56.49 -25.47 53.55
N GLN A 37 -55.95 -26.50 54.20
CA GLN A 37 -54.54 -26.91 54.06
C GLN A 37 -54.25 -27.52 52.68
N THR A 38 -55.07 -28.45 52.18
CA THR A 38 -54.80 -29.14 50.90
C THR A 38 -54.85 -28.18 49.70
N LEU A 39 -55.76 -27.19 49.72
CA LEU A 39 -55.83 -26.12 48.72
C LEU A 39 -54.58 -25.23 48.74
N ARG A 40 -54.09 -24.85 49.93
CA ARG A 40 -52.85 -24.07 50.06
C ARG A 40 -51.62 -24.87 49.62
N THR A 41 -51.55 -26.17 49.94
CA THR A 41 -50.46 -27.04 49.47
C THR A 41 -50.47 -27.20 47.95
N ARG A 42 -51.63 -27.37 47.32
CA ARG A 42 -51.74 -27.42 45.85
C ARG A 42 -51.37 -26.09 45.19
N GLN A 43 -51.74 -24.96 45.78
CA GLN A 43 -51.30 -23.63 45.30
C GLN A 43 -49.79 -23.43 45.46
N ALA A 44 -49.19 -23.85 46.59
CA ALA A 44 -47.75 -23.78 46.81
C ALA A 44 -46.97 -24.65 45.81
N ILE A 45 -47.45 -25.86 45.49
CA ILE A 45 -46.86 -26.73 44.48
C ILE A 45 -46.97 -26.09 43.08
N ALA A 46 -48.13 -25.54 42.72
CA ALA A 46 -48.32 -24.88 41.42
C ALA A 46 -47.40 -23.65 41.25
N ILE A 47 -47.24 -22.83 42.30
CA ILE A 47 -46.30 -21.71 42.31
C ILE A 47 -44.85 -22.22 42.21
N GLY A 48 -44.48 -23.27 42.96
CA GLY A 48 -43.15 -23.88 42.88
C GLY A 48 -42.81 -24.39 41.48
N VAL A 49 -43.73 -25.11 40.82
CA VAL A 49 -43.57 -25.58 39.44
C VAL A 49 -43.48 -24.41 38.46
N GLY A 50 -44.29 -23.35 38.65
CA GLY A 50 -44.23 -22.13 37.85
C GLY A 50 -42.89 -21.40 37.96
N VAL A 51 -42.34 -21.28 39.18
CA VAL A 51 -41.01 -20.69 39.43
C VAL A 51 -39.90 -21.55 38.83
N ILE A 52 -39.99 -22.88 38.94
CA ILE A 52 -39.01 -23.80 38.33
C ILE A 52 -39.05 -23.70 36.80
N LEU A 53 -40.24 -23.67 36.18
CA LEU A 53 -40.39 -23.45 34.73
C LEU A 53 -39.84 -22.08 34.30
N LEU A 54 -40.10 -21.02 35.07
CA LEU A 54 -39.54 -19.69 34.80
C LEU A 54 -38.01 -19.71 34.88
N LEU A 55 -37.42 -20.36 35.88
CA LEU A 55 -35.97 -20.52 36.00
C LEU A 55 -35.38 -21.33 34.84
N ILE A 56 -36.04 -22.42 34.40
CA ILE A 56 -35.62 -23.20 33.23
C ILE A 56 -35.69 -22.36 31.95
N VAL A 57 -36.74 -21.55 31.77
CA VAL A 57 -36.85 -20.62 30.62
C VAL A 57 -35.76 -19.55 30.69
N VAL A 58 -35.52 -18.92 31.84
CA VAL A 58 -34.47 -17.90 31.99
C VAL A 58 -33.07 -18.49 31.75
N VAL A 59 -32.76 -19.66 32.31
CA VAL A 59 -31.46 -20.33 32.12
C VAL A 59 -31.30 -20.86 30.69
N GLY A 60 -32.35 -21.40 30.08
CA GLY A 60 -32.33 -21.87 28.70
C GLY A 60 -32.16 -20.74 27.68
N VAL A 61 -32.91 -19.64 27.86
CA VAL A 61 -32.77 -18.43 27.03
C VAL A 61 -31.39 -17.80 27.24
N LYS A 62 -30.90 -17.71 28.48
CA LYS A 62 -29.55 -17.21 28.78
C LYS A 62 -28.47 -18.10 28.17
N GLY A 63 -28.59 -19.43 28.24
CA GLY A 63 -27.64 -20.36 27.62
C GLY A 63 -27.57 -20.24 26.10
N CYS A 64 -28.71 -20.03 25.43
CA CYS A 64 -28.75 -19.75 23.99
C CYS A 64 -28.13 -18.38 23.65
N LEU A 65 -28.41 -17.34 24.46
CA LEU A 65 -27.84 -16.00 24.28
C LEU A 65 -26.32 -15.96 24.49
N ASP A 66 -25.83 -16.57 25.57
CA ASP A 66 -24.39 -16.66 25.87
C ASP A 66 -23.66 -17.47 24.77
N SER A 67 -24.26 -18.54 24.26
CA SER A 67 -23.73 -19.32 23.13
C SER A 67 -23.68 -18.53 21.80
N ALA A 68 -24.74 -17.78 21.48
CA ALA A 68 -24.77 -16.91 20.29
C ALA A 68 -23.75 -15.76 20.40
N SER A 69 -23.62 -15.15 21.59
CA SER A 69 -22.63 -14.10 21.85
C SER A 69 -21.20 -14.63 21.70
N ASN A 70 -20.90 -15.81 22.23
CA ASN A 70 -19.58 -16.42 22.12
C ASN A 70 -19.25 -16.83 20.67
N SER A 71 -20.24 -17.34 19.93
CA SER A 71 -20.10 -17.59 18.49
C SER A 71 -19.75 -16.31 17.73
N ALA A 72 -20.46 -15.20 17.99
CA ALA A 72 -20.19 -13.92 17.34
C ALA A 72 -18.78 -13.37 17.62
N LEU A 73 -18.23 -13.56 18.83
CA LEU A 73 -16.84 -13.20 19.15
C LEU A 73 -15.81 -14.04 18.38
N VAL A 74 -16.07 -15.34 18.22
CA VAL A 74 -15.22 -16.28 17.44
C VAL A 74 -15.31 -15.99 15.94
N ASP A 75 -16.52 -15.77 15.41
CA ASP A 75 -16.77 -15.43 14.01
C ASP A 75 -16.11 -14.09 13.66
N TYR A 76 -16.24 -13.08 14.52
CA TYR A 76 -15.52 -11.81 14.37
C TYR A 76 -14.01 -12.01 14.32
N ASN A 77 -13.41 -12.73 15.29
CA ASN A 77 -11.97 -13.03 15.29
C ASN A 77 -11.52 -13.74 13.99
N ARG A 78 -12.28 -14.74 13.53
CA ARG A 78 -11.99 -15.46 12.27
C ARG A 78 -12.07 -14.55 11.05
N ASN A 79 -13.08 -13.66 10.99
CA ASN A 79 -13.26 -12.77 9.86
C ASN A 79 -12.18 -11.67 9.83
N VAL A 80 -11.79 -11.13 10.99
CA VAL A 80 -10.64 -10.21 11.11
C VAL A 80 -9.34 -10.90 10.69
N ALA A 81 -9.10 -12.14 11.14
CA ALA A 81 -7.94 -12.92 10.72
C ALA A 81 -7.89 -13.11 9.20
N ALA A 82 -9.02 -13.42 8.56
CA ALA A 82 -9.10 -13.54 7.11
C ALA A 82 -8.77 -12.23 6.38
N ILE A 83 -9.35 -11.09 6.79
CA ILE A 83 -9.10 -9.79 6.16
C ILE A 83 -7.65 -9.34 6.35
N VAL A 84 -7.09 -9.54 7.54
CA VAL A 84 -5.70 -9.19 7.85
C VAL A 84 -4.72 -10.05 7.04
N SER A 85 -5.00 -11.34 6.92
CA SER A 85 -4.21 -12.26 6.09
C SER A 85 -4.30 -11.89 4.60
N ASP A 86 -5.44 -11.44 4.10
CA ASP A 86 -5.61 -10.95 2.72
C ASP A 86 -4.82 -9.64 2.50
N SER A 87 -4.93 -8.70 3.44
CA SER A 87 -4.21 -7.42 3.44
C SER A 87 -2.69 -7.59 3.45
N ASP A 88 -2.18 -8.61 4.14
CA ASP A 88 -0.74 -8.88 4.17
C ASP A 88 -0.27 -9.70 2.96
N ASN A 89 -1.03 -10.73 2.54
CA ASN A 89 -0.58 -11.70 1.53
C ASN A 89 -1.02 -11.40 0.09
N GLN A 90 -2.15 -10.72 -0.13
CA GLN A 90 -2.67 -10.35 -1.45
C GLN A 90 -2.52 -8.86 -1.78
N VAL A 91 -2.34 -8.01 -0.75
CA VAL A 91 -2.11 -6.57 -0.95
C VAL A 91 -0.65 -6.19 -0.67
N ALA A 92 -0.17 -6.30 0.57
CA ALA A 92 1.16 -5.81 0.95
C ALA A 92 2.31 -6.62 0.30
N ALA A 93 2.30 -7.95 0.40
CA ALA A 93 3.38 -8.77 -0.17
C ALA A 93 3.51 -8.62 -1.70
N PRO A 94 2.41 -8.61 -2.50
CA PRO A 94 2.51 -8.31 -3.94
C PRO A 94 2.98 -6.88 -4.21
N PHE A 95 2.54 -5.89 -3.43
CA PHE A 95 2.98 -4.49 -3.58
C PHE A 95 4.50 -4.35 -3.43
N PHE A 96 5.04 -4.83 -2.30
CA PHE A 96 6.48 -4.76 -2.05
C PHE A 96 7.27 -5.64 -3.00
N LYS A 97 6.71 -6.77 -3.47
CA LYS A 97 7.31 -7.59 -4.53
C LYS A 97 7.43 -6.82 -5.85
N LEU A 98 6.37 -6.16 -6.30
CA LEU A 98 6.37 -5.36 -7.54
C LEU A 98 7.37 -4.22 -7.50
N LEU A 99 7.44 -3.51 -6.36
CA LEU A 99 8.48 -2.50 -6.15
C LEU A 99 9.89 -3.12 -6.13
N SER A 100 10.09 -4.23 -5.42
CA SER A 100 11.42 -4.85 -5.29
C SER A 100 11.96 -5.47 -6.59
N GLY A 101 11.07 -5.85 -7.53
CA GLY A 101 11.48 -6.42 -8.82
C GLY A 101 12.15 -5.41 -9.76
N GLY A 102 11.96 -4.12 -9.50
CA GLY A 102 12.40 -3.02 -10.37
C GLY A 102 11.64 -2.99 -11.71
N THR A 103 11.73 -1.86 -12.42
CA THR A 103 11.19 -1.72 -13.78
C THR A 103 12.04 -2.42 -14.86
N ALA A 104 12.82 -3.43 -14.46
CA ALA A 104 13.77 -4.18 -15.31
C ALA A 104 13.06 -5.18 -16.24
N GLY A 105 12.17 -4.68 -17.10
CA GLY A 105 11.42 -5.45 -18.11
C GLY A 105 9.94 -5.08 -18.21
N ALA A 106 9.36 -4.51 -17.15
CA ALA A 106 7.98 -4.02 -17.17
C ALA A 106 7.90 -2.62 -17.79
N ALA A 107 7.02 -2.43 -18.77
CA ALA A 107 6.70 -1.08 -19.26
C ALA A 107 6.06 -0.26 -18.14
N ALA A 108 6.35 1.05 -18.07
CA ALA A 108 5.88 1.91 -16.97
C ALA A 108 4.34 1.86 -16.75
N GLY A 109 3.55 1.72 -17.83
CA GLY A 109 2.10 1.57 -17.75
C GLY A 109 1.62 0.24 -17.14
N ASP A 110 2.42 -0.83 -17.21
CA ASP A 110 2.08 -2.13 -16.62
C ASP A 110 2.17 -2.06 -15.08
N LEU A 111 3.23 -1.44 -14.56
CA LEU A 111 3.37 -1.18 -13.11
C LEU A 111 2.21 -0.32 -12.57
N GLN A 112 1.79 0.71 -13.31
CA GLN A 112 0.66 1.55 -12.90
C GLN A 112 -0.66 0.78 -12.84
N VAL A 113 -0.91 -0.15 -13.78
CA VAL A 113 -2.11 -1.02 -13.75
C VAL A 113 -2.07 -1.96 -12.56
N GLN A 114 -0.94 -2.62 -12.31
CA GLN A 114 -0.80 -3.59 -11.22
C GLN A 114 -0.90 -2.93 -9.83
N ILE A 115 -0.30 -1.75 -9.64
CA ILE A 115 -0.45 -0.97 -8.39
C ILE A 115 -1.90 -0.49 -8.21
N ASN A 116 -2.63 -0.14 -9.27
CA ASN A 116 -4.05 0.18 -9.16
C ASN A 116 -4.92 -1.02 -8.78
N GLN A 117 -4.60 -2.23 -9.25
CA GLN A 117 -5.30 -3.45 -8.82
C GLN A 117 -5.09 -3.73 -7.32
N ILE A 118 -3.88 -3.54 -6.82
CA ILE A 118 -3.54 -3.67 -5.40
C ILE A 118 -4.25 -2.61 -4.55
N ARG A 119 -4.30 -1.35 -5.02
CA ARG A 119 -5.07 -0.27 -4.37
C ARG A 119 -6.54 -0.65 -4.21
N LEU A 120 -7.17 -1.17 -5.27
CA LEU A 120 -8.56 -1.62 -5.25
C LEU A 120 -8.79 -2.80 -4.29
N ALA A 121 -7.85 -3.74 -4.20
CA ALA A 121 -7.91 -4.83 -3.23
C ALA A 121 -7.83 -4.33 -1.77
N ALA A 122 -6.97 -3.34 -1.50
CA ALA A 122 -6.89 -2.70 -0.18
C ALA A 122 -8.17 -1.91 0.20
N GLU A 123 -8.82 -1.29 -0.78
CA GLU A 123 -10.12 -0.63 -0.59
C GLU A 123 -11.25 -1.64 -0.30
N GLU A 124 -11.21 -2.82 -0.95
CA GLU A 124 -12.14 -3.90 -0.64
C GLU A 124 -11.87 -4.52 0.75
N ASP A 125 -10.61 -4.63 1.21
CA ASP A 125 -10.29 -5.01 2.60
C ASP A 125 -10.94 -4.06 3.61
N THR A 126 -10.75 -2.75 3.43
CA THR A 126 -11.37 -1.71 4.27
C THR A 126 -12.90 -1.83 4.25
N LYS A 127 -13.52 -2.07 3.09
CA LYS A 127 -14.97 -2.24 2.94
C LYS A 127 -15.47 -3.51 3.65
N ARG A 128 -14.84 -4.67 3.43
CA ARG A 128 -15.19 -5.93 4.11
C ARG A 128 -15.06 -5.81 5.63
N ALA A 129 -14.06 -5.08 6.12
CA ALA A 129 -13.90 -4.80 7.54
C ALA A 129 -15.03 -3.91 8.08
N ASN A 130 -15.43 -2.87 7.35
CA ASN A 130 -16.54 -1.99 7.71
C ASN A 130 -17.90 -2.71 7.71
N GLU A 131 -18.07 -3.74 6.86
CA GLU A 131 -19.28 -4.56 6.73
C GLU A 131 -19.36 -5.72 7.75
N LEU A 132 -18.38 -5.88 8.65
CA LEU A 132 -18.42 -6.92 9.69
C LEU A 132 -19.56 -6.70 10.70
N ASP A 133 -20.22 -7.78 11.10
CA ASP A 133 -21.02 -7.81 12.33
C ASP A 133 -20.09 -7.72 13.54
N VAL A 134 -20.11 -6.58 14.24
CA VAL A 134 -19.18 -6.28 15.35
C VAL A 134 -19.85 -6.54 16.71
N PRO A 135 -19.39 -7.56 17.48
CA PRO A 135 -19.83 -7.76 18.87
C PRO A 135 -19.57 -6.53 19.73
N GLY A 136 -20.41 -6.31 20.76
CA GLY A 136 -20.34 -5.11 21.61
C GLY A 136 -18.97 -4.87 22.23
N ASP A 137 -18.31 -5.94 22.67
CA ASP A 137 -16.99 -5.94 23.32
C ASP A 137 -15.83 -5.78 22.32
N MET A 138 -16.08 -6.05 21.03
CA MET A 138 -15.08 -5.95 19.95
C MET A 138 -15.01 -4.54 19.33
N ARG A 139 -15.91 -3.61 19.69
CA ARG A 139 -15.95 -2.26 19.07
C ARG A 139 -14.63 -1.49 19.16
N ALA A 140 -13.91 -1.61 20.27
CA ALA A 140 -12.61 -0.96 20.42
C ALA A 140 -11.54 -1.58 19.51
N ALA A 141 -11.57 -2.91 19.31
CA ALA A 141 -10.71 -3.58 18.35
C ALA A 141 -11.06 -3.15 16.91
N GLN A 142 -12.35 -3.12 16.56
CA GLN A 142 -12.84 -2.71 15.24
C GLN A 142 -12.37 -1.30 14.86
N GLN A 143 -12.44 -0.33 15.77
CA GLN A 143 -11.98 1.04 15.50
C GLN A 143 -10.48 1.09 15.15
N ASN A 144 -9.66 0.26 15.81
CA ASN A 144 -8.23 0.17 15.53
C ASN A 144 -7.95 -0.67 14.27
N LEU A 145 -8.78 -1.66 13.95
CA LEU A 145 -8.73 -2.41 12.68
C LEU A 145 -9.02 -1.49 11.49
N MET A 146 -10.08 -0.68 11.56
CA MET A 146 -10.41 0.31 10.53
C MET A 146 -9.23 1.27 10.32
N LEU A 147 -8.70 1.86 11.40
CA LEU A 147 -7.49 2.70 11.31
C LEU A 147 -6.28 1.97 10.69
N THR A 148 -6.10 0.69 10.99
CA THR A 148 -5.02 -0.14 10.40
C THR A 148 -5.20 -0.24 8.88
N LEU A 149 -6.40 -0.56 8.41
CA LEU A 149 -6.70 -0.76 6.99
C LEU A 149 -6.74 0.56 6.23
N ASP A 150 -7.31 1.62 6.81
CA ASP A 150 -7.34 2.98 6.24
C ASP A 150 -5.93 3.55 6.03
N LEU A 151 -4.99 3.27 6.95
CA LEU A 151 -3.58 3.65 6.78
C LEU A 151 -2.94 2.94 5.58
N ARG A 152 -3.27 1.66 5.34
CA ARG A 152 -2.72 0.86 4.23
C ARG A 152 -3.35 1.24 2.89
N SER A 153 -4.68 1.30 2.81
CA SER A 153 -5.39 1.67 1.58
C SER A 153 -5.11 3.13 1.20
N GLY A 154 -5.13 4.04 2.17
CA GLY A 154 -4.75 5.44 1.97
C GLY A 154 -3.32 5.63 1.46
N ALA A 155 -2.35 4.87 2.00
CA ALA A 155 -0.98 4.85 1.50
C ALA A 155 -0.90 4.35 0.06
N LEU A 156 -1.55 3.23 -0.27
CA LEU A 156 -1.56 2.69 -1.63
C LEU A 156 -2.21 3.64 -2.64
N THR A 157 -3.27 4.34 -2.25
CA THR A 157 -3.90 5.39 -3.07
C THR A 157 -2.95 6.54 -3.33
N LYS A 158 -2.30 7.09 -2.29
CA LYS A 158 -1.27 8.13 -2.44
C LYS A 158 -0.13 7.68 -3.34
N ILE A 159 0.32 6.45 -3.22
CA ILE A 159 1.43 5.92 -4.01
C ILE A 159 1.02 5.74 -5.48
N ALA A 160 -0.18 5.24 -5.75
CA ALA A 160 -0.72 5.11 -7.11
C ALA A 160 -0.87 6.47 -7.83
N GLU A 161 -1.25 7.52 -7.10
CA GLU A 161 -1.33 8.91 -7.60
C GLU A 161 0.06 9.48 -7.94
N LEU A 162 1.05 9.21 -7.09
CA LEU A 162 2.40 9.78 -7.21
C LEU A 162 3.31 9.01 -8.18
N LEU A 163 3.05 7.72 -8.41
CA LEU A 163 3.90 6.84 -9.22
C LEU A 163 4.23 7.40 -10.62
N PRO A 164 3.28 7.93 -11.42
CA PRO A 164 3.61 8.45 -12.76
C PRO A 164 4.54 9.68 -12.71
N LYS A 165 4.48 10.46 -11.62
CA LYS A 165 5.35 11.62 -11.38
C LYS A 165 6.74 11.14 -10.92
N ALA A 166 6.82 10.13 -10.06
CA ALA A 166 8.06 9.52 -9.58
C ALA A 166 8.85 8.78 -10.68
N GLN A 167 8.17 8.25 -11.70
CA GLN A 167 8.77 7.68 -12.90
C GLN A 167 9.28 8.74 -13.92
N GLY A 168 9.07 10.03 -13.65
CA GLY A 168 9.60 11.14 -14.45
C GLY A 168 11.08 11.41 -14.19
N THR A 169 11.54 12.62 -14.56
CA THR A 169 12.92 13.07 -14.31
C THR A 169 12.96 14.44 -13.64
N GLY A 170 14.06 14.73 -12.95
CA GLY A 170 14.31 16.00 -12.25
C GLY A 170 13.52 16.16 -10.94
N GLN A 171 13.56 17.38 -10.39
CA GLN A 171 13.08 17.70 -9.03
C GLN A 171 11.63 17.28 -8.74
N ALA A 172 10.75 17.25 -9.75
CA ALA A 172 9.38 16.79 -9.60
C ALA A 172 9.29 15.28 -9.29
N ALA A 173 10.14 14.47 -9.93
CA ALA A 173 10.22 13.03 -9.69
C ALA A 173 10.84 12.74 -8.31
N GLU A 174 11.92 13.43 -7.95
CA GLU A 174 12.53 13.32 -6.62
C GLU A 174 11.55 13.67 -5.50
N THR A 175 10.77 14.74 -5.66
CA THR A 175 9.72 15.13 -4.70
C THR A 175 8.67 14.04 -4.55
N ALA A 176 8.19 13.46 -5.66
CA ALA A 176 7.21 12.37 -5.63
C ALA A 176 7.77 11.09 -4.99
N THR A 177 9.03 10.75 -5.26
CA THR A 177 9.72 9.60 -4.65
C THR A 177 9.87 9.78 -3.13
N ASN A 178 10.18 10.99 -2.66
CA ASN A 178 10.23 11.32 -1.23
C ASN A 178 8.84 11.26 -0.57
N GLU A 179 7.79 11.74 -1.25
CA GLU A 179 6.41 11.64 -0.77
C GLU A 179 5.94 10.17 -0.67
N ILE A 180 6.30 9.32 -1.64
CA ILE A 180 6.07 7.86 -1.61
C ILE A 180 6.83 7.20 -0.46
N ALA A 181 8.09 7.58 -0.21
CA ALA A 181 8.85 7.08 0.94
C ALA A 181 8.20 7.49 2.28
N GLY A 182 7.60 8.69 2.34
CA GLY A 182 6.76 9.10 3.47
C GLY A 182 5.57 8.17 3.72
N GLN A 183 4.91 7.67 2.65
CA GLN A 183 3.80 6.72 2.79
C GLN A 183 4.21 5.36 3.37
N MET A 184 5.50 4.98 3.31
CA MET A 184 5.98 3.74 3.92
C MET A 184 5.86 3.75 5.46
N GLN A 185 5.80 4.94 6.06
CA GLN A 185 5.51 5.11 7.48
C GLN A 185 4.07 4.73 7.85
N ALA A 186 3.12 4.80 6.93
CA ALA A 186 1.73 4.43 7.18
C ALA A 186 1.57 2.90 7.32
N PHE A 187 2.30 2.11 6.53
CA PHE A 187 2.39 0.65 6.72
C PHE A 187 2.96 0.30 8.10
N LEU A 188 4.09 0.91 8.48
CA LEU A 188 4.66 0.74 9.84
C LEU A 188 3.65 1.13 10.94
N ALA A 189 2.99 2.27 10.79
CA ALA A 189 1.99 2.73 11.74
C ALA A 189 0.81 1.75 11.84
N SER A 190 0.36 1.18 10.72
CA SER A 190 -0.68 0.16 10.69
C SER A 190 -0.28 -1.10 11.46
N ASP A 191 0.95 -1.58 11.28
CA ASP A 191 1.47 -2.77 11.96
C ASP A 191 1.62 -2.52 13.48
N VAL A 192 2.00 -1.30 13.88
CA VAL A 192 2.03 -0.88 15.29
C VAL A 192 0.61 -0.77 15.86
N VAL A 193 -0.35 -0.14 15.17
CA VAL A 193 -1.75 -0.06 15.64
C VAL A 193 -2.34 -1.47 15.79
N TYR A 194 -2.13 -2.35 14.80
CA TYR A 194 -2.63 -3.72 14.86
C TYR A 194 -2.05 -4.51 16.03
N SER A 195 -0.73 -4.53 16.16
CA SER A 195 -0.03 -5.31 17.19
C SER A 195 -0.22 -4.76 18.61
N GLN A 196 -0.35 -3.45 18.79
CA GLN A 196 -0.48 -2.81 20.11
C GLN A 196 -1.93 -2.56 20.55
N ARG A 197 -2.89 -2.52 19.62
CA ARG A 197 -4.31 -2.27 19.92
C ARG A 197 -5.23 -3.37 19.42
N THR A 198 -5.31 -3.60 18.11
CA THR A 198 -6.32 -4.48 17.51
C THR A 198 -6.25 -5.90 18.06
N ALA A 199 -5.12 -6.58 17.90
CA ALA A 199 -4.94 -7.97 18.37
C ALA A 199 -5.07 -8.10 19.92
N PRO A 200 -4.44 -7.23 20.75
CA PRO A 200 -4.64 -7.28 22.20
C PRO A 200 -6.09 -7.07 22.66
N LEU A 201 -6.85 -6.19 22.02
CA LEU A 201 -8.26 -5.94 22.38
C LEU A 201 -9.15 -7.14 22.02
N ILE A 202 -8.89 -7.80 20.88
CA ILE A 202 -9.55 -9.07 20.52
C ILE A 202 -9.25 -10.14 21.58
N GLN A 203 -7.99 -10.28 22.00
CA GLN A 203 -7.61 -11.25 23.04
C GLN A 203 -8.30 -10.97 24.36
N GLN A 204 -8.41 -9.70 24.76
CA GLN A 204 -9.08 -9.30 25.99
C GLN A 204 -10.57 -9.64 25.97
N ALA A 205 -11.27 -9.36 24.86
CA ALA A 205 -12.68 -9.70 24.70
C ALA A 205 -12.92 -11.22 24.72
N LEU A 206 -12.11 -12.00 24.01
CA LEU A 206 -12.18 -13.48 24.02
C LEU A 206 -11.93 -14.05 25.42
N ASN A 207 -10.89 -13.57 26.11
CA ASN A 207 -10.55 -14.01 27.47
C ASN A 207 -11.65 -13.63 28.47
N ALA A 208 -12.25 -12.44 28.37
CA ALA A 208 -13.34 -12.00 29.23
C ALA A 208 -14.60 -12.87 29.08
N ALA A 209 -14.87 -13.36 27.86
CA ALA A 209 -15.93 -14.32 27.56
C ALA A 209 -15.59 -15.77 27.92
N GLY A 210 -14.38 -16.04 28.45
CA GLY A 210 -13.90 -17.39 28.76
C GLY A 210 -13.56 -18.24 27.53
N ILE A 211 -13.42 -17.62 26.35
CA ILE A 211 -13.15 -18.30 25.08
C ILE A 211 -11.64 -18.55 24.96
N THR A 212 -11.25 -19.81 24.87
CA THR A 212 -9.83 -20.24 24.78
C THR A 212 -9.54 -20.98 23.48
N GLY A 213 -8.26 -21.13 23.13
CA GLY A 213 -7.83 -21.91 21.95
C GLY A 213 -8.05 -21.20 20.60
N GLN A 214 -8.42 -19.93 20.61
CA GLN A 214 -8.46 -19.09 19.41
C GLN A 214 -7.06 -18.58 19.08
N THR A 215 -6.68 -18.69 17.81
CA THR A 215 -5.52 -17.97 17.27
C THR A 215 -5.97 -16.56 16.88
N ILE A 216 -5.18 -15.56 17.23
CA ILE A 216 -5.30 -14.21 16.69
C ILE A 216 -4.20 -14.08 15.65
N GLU A 217 -4.60 -13.67 14.45
CA GLU A 217 -3.67 -13.53 13.33
C GLU A 217 -2.59 -12.48 13.64
N LYS A 218 -1.38 -12.71 13.15
CA LYS A 218 -0.33 -11.69 13.22
C LYS A 218 -0.39 -10.87 11.96
N SER A 219 -0.16 -9.56 12.09
CA SER A 219 -0.05 -8.70 10.92
C SER A 219 1.34 -8.08 10.77
N GLN A 220 1.81 -8.08 9.53
CA GLN A 220 3.01 -7.36 9.10
C GLN A 220 2.85 -6.97 7.63
N SER A 221 2.48 -5.72 7.38
CA SER A 221 2.44 -5.16 6.02
C SER A 221 3.80 -4.64 5.58
N LEU A 222 4.62 -4.08 6.47
CA LEU A 222 5.96 -3.60 6.13
C LEU A 222 6.99 -4.76 6.23
N PRO A 223 7.58 -5.23 5.11
CA PRO A 223 8.49 -6.39 5.14
C PRO A 223 9.83 -6.10 5.83
N GLY A 224 10.21 -4.84 6.00
CA GLY A 224 11.40 -4.45 6.77
C GLY A 224 11.67 -2.95 6.78
N TYR A 225 12.40 -2.49 7.79
CA TYR A 225 12.67 -1.06 8.03
C TYR A 225 13.46 -0.36 6.91
N THR A 226 14.14 -1.10 6.04
CA THR A 226 14.84 -0.55 4.86
C THR A 226 13.88 0.20 3.93
N TRP A 227 12.62 -0.21 3.84
CA TRP A 227 11.59 0.46 3.04
C TRP A 227 11.22 1.87 3.56
N LEU A 228 11.65 2.25 4.77
CA LEU A 228 11.50 3.61 5.28
C LEU A 228 12.56 4.57 4.73
N ALA A 229 13.62 4.05 4.09
CA ALA A 229 14.68 4.86 3.49
C ALA A 229 14.30 5.31 2.07
N PRO A 230 14.31 6.62 1.75
CA PRO A 230 13.99 7.11 0.41
C PRO A 230 14.87 6.51 -0.71
N SER A 231 16.13 6.17 -0.41
CA SER A 231 17.04 5.51 -1.35
C SER A 231 16.58 4.11 -1.76
N THR A 232 16.00 3.33 -0.84
CA THR A 232 15.40 2.01 -1.13
C THR A 232 14.19 2.16 -2.03
N ILE A 233 13.35 3.17 -1.79
CA ILE A 233 12.16 3.46 -2.59
C ILE A 233 12.50 3.90 -4.01
N ALA A 234 13.50 4.78 -4.15
CA ALA A 234 13.95 5.23 -5.46
C ALA A 234 14.56 4.09 -6.29
N ALA A 235 15.38 3.24 -5.66
CA ALA A 235 15.92 2.05 -6.32
C ALA A 235 14.81 1.09 -6.79
N ALA A 236 13.72 0.97 -6.01
CA ALA A 236 12.59 0.09 -6.29
C ALA A 236 11.66 0.61 -7.41
N ILE A 237 11.31 1.89 -7.40
CA ILE A 237 10.37 2.48 -8.38
C ILE A 237 10.96 2.56 -9.80
N GLY A 238 12.29 2.43 -9.94
CA GLY A 238 13.01 2.68 -11.19
C GLY A 238 13.11 4.17 -11.55
N GLY A 239 12.38 5.03 -10.83
CA GLY A 239 12.68 6.45 -10.68
C GLY A 239 13.97 6.59 -9.90
N GLN A 240 15.09 6.57 -10.63
CA GLN A 240 16.42 6.82 -10.10
C GLN A 240 16.37 8.00 -9.12
N ALA A 241 16.74 7.74 -7.86
CA ALA A 241 17.09 8.84 -6.96
C ALA A 241 18.23 9.56 -7.64
N GLY A 242 17.96 10.77 -8.11
CA GLY A 242 19.01 11.69 -8.44
C GLY A 242 19.86 11.86 -7.19
N ALA A 243 21.11 11.37 -7.26
CA ALA A 243 22.21 12.14 -6.71
C ALA A 243 22.27 13.42 -7.57
N GLY A 244 21.35 14.33 -7.26
CA GLY A 244 20.72 15.23 -8.23
C GLY A 244 20.24 16.54 -7.60
N THR A 245 20.89 16.94 -6.51
CA THR A 245 20.81 18.26 -5.86
C THR A 245 19.55 18.56 -5.04
N THR A 246 19.55 18.20 -3.75
CA THR A 246 19.68 19.16 -2.62
C THR A 246 19.54 18.50 -1.24
N GLY A 247 20.41 18.87 -0.28
CA GLY A 247 20.12 18.74 1.16
C GLY A 247 20.71 17.55 1.92
N GLY A 248 21.13 16.48 1.26
CA GLY A 248 22.01 15.49 1.90
C GLY A 248 23.40 16.09 2.13
N ALA A 249 23.99 15.89 3.31
CA ALA A 249 25.40 16.21 3.49
C ALA A 249 26.23 15.36 2.52
N VAL A 250 27.06 16.01 1.69
CA VAL A 250 28.05 15.33 0.84
C VAL A 250 28.87 14.42 1.76
N ALA A 251 28.99 13.15 1.40
CA ALA A 251 29.73 12.18 2.21
C ALA A 251 31.17 12.68 2.36
N PRO A 252 31.77 12.69 3.56
CA PRO A 252 33.15 13.17 3.70
C PRO A 252 34.10 12.24 2.93
N GLY A 253 34.90 12.82 2.04
CA GLY A 253 35.88 12.11 1.23
C GLY A 253 36.15 12.83 -0.10
N LEU A 254 37.00 12.24 -0.93
CA LEU A 254 37.18 12.68 -2.32
C LEU A 254 36.02 12.23 -3.20
N HIS A 255 35.56 13.11 -4.09
CA HIS A 255 34.57 12.84 -5.13
C HIS A 255 35.15 13.20 -6.50
N GLY A 256 34.87 12.37 -7.51
CA GLY A 256 35.05 12.75 -8.90
C GLY A 256 35.31 11.59 -9.85
N HIS A 257 35.23 11.92 -11.15
CA HIS A 257 35.38 10.97 -12.25
C HIS A 257 36.56 11.32 -13.14
N ALA A 258 37.07 10.35 -13.89
CA ALA A 258 38.06 10.58 -14.94
C ALA A 258 37.71 9.74 -16.16
N ILE A 259 37.89 10.30 -17.36
CA ILE A 259 37.79 9.52 -18.60
C ILE A 259 39.12 8.75 -18.78
N SER A 260 39.11 7.44 -18.51
CA SER A 260 40.30 6.58 -18.70
C SER A 260 40.60 6.35 -20.18
N SER A 261 39.57 6.09 -21.00
CA SER A 261 39.72 5.90 -22.44
C SER A 261 38.38 6.04 -23.16
N THR A 262 38.44 6.31 -24.46
CA THR A 262 37.28 6.23 -25.37
C THR A 262 37.63 5.33 -26.54
N THR A 263 36.74 4.41 -26.88
CA THR A 263 36.86 3.55 -28.07
C THR A 263 35.67 3.73 -29.00
N ILE A 264 35.87 3.65 -30.31
CA ILE A 264 34.80 3.64 -31.32
C ILE A 264 35.05 2.51 -32.31
N ALA A 265 34.04 1.66 -32.55
CA ALA A 265 34.14 0.51 -33.46
C ALA A 265 35.36 -0.41 -33.22
N GLY A 266 35.83 -0.50 -31.97
CA GLY A 266 37.01 -1.27 -31.59
C GLY A 266 38.35 -0.51 -31.66
N THR A 267 38.39 0.69 -32.23
CA THR A 267 39.56 1.57 -32.22
C THR A 267 39.59 2.42 -30.95
N THR A 268 40.62 2.28 -30.11
CA THR A 268 40.91 3.24 -29.03
C THR A 268 41.32 4.58 -29.62
N LEU A 269 40.74 5.66 -29.12
CA LEU A 269 41.03 7.01 -29.59
C LEU A 269 42.16 7.65 -28.77
N GLU A 270 43.16 8.15 -29.48
CA GLU A 270 44.20 9.03 -28.95
C GLU A 270 43.69 10.47 -28.90
N PRO A 271 43.90 11.22 -27.79
CA PRO A 271 43.47 12.62 -27.69
C PRO A 271 44.02 13.52 -28.82
N SER A 272 43.28 14.61 -29.10
CA SER A 272 43.74 15.65 -30.04
C SER A 272 45.14 16.17 -29.63
N PRO A 273 46.11 16.32 -30.56
CA PRO A 273 45.95 16.45 -32.01
C PRO A 273 46.06 15.15 -32.82
N ALA A 274 46.02 13.96 -32.20
CA ALA A 274 46.10 12.71 -32.94
C ALA A 274 44.89 12.49 -33.87
N ALA A 275 45.14 12.03 -35.09
CA ALA A 275 44.11 11.77 -36.10
C ALA A 275 43.70 10.29 -36.10
N ASN A 276 42.60 9.98 -35.43
CA ASN A 276 42.10 8.61 -35.27
C ASN A 276 41.31 8.17 -36.50
N LYS A 277 41.78 7.15 -37.23
CA LYS A 277 41.04 6.56 -38.35
C LYS A 277 40.08 5.49 -37.85
N VAL A 278 38.80 5.63 -38.15
CA VAL A 278 37.75 4.70 -37.70
C VAL A 278 36.89 4.29 -38.88
N SER A 279 36.85 3.00 -39.18
CA SER A 279 35.88 2.40 -40.10
C SER A 279 34.61 2.08 -39.33
N ALA A 280 33.50 2.73 -39.67
CA ALA A 280 32.25 2.60 -38.92
C ALA A 280 31.01 2.75 -39.80
N THR A 281 30.03 1.87 -39.56
CA THR A 281 28.69 1.92 -40.15
C THR A 281 27.68 2.23 -39.05
N PRO A 282 26.78 3.22 -39.23
CA PRO A 282 25.76 3.53 -38.23
C PRO A 282 24.77 2.36 -38.01
N PRO A 283 24.26 2.18 -36.77
CA PRO A 283 24.65 2.88 -35.55
C PRO A 283 26.00 2.38 -35.02
N VAL A 284 26.91 3.29 -34.68
CA VAL A 284 28.25 2.93 -34.16
C VAL A 284 28.29 3.09 -32.64
N ALA A 285 28.81 2.08 -31.94
CA ALA A 285 29.04 2.14 -30.50
C ALA A 285 30.32 2.92 -30.18
N VAL A 286 30.18 3.93 -29.33
CA VAL A 286 31.24 4.62 -28.61
C VAL A 286 31.25 4.06 -27.19
N THR A 287 32.35 3.44 -26.75
CA THR A 287 32.49 2.95 -25.38
C THR A 287 33.46 3.86 -24.64
N VAL A 288 32.96 4.55 -23.62
CA VAL A 288 33.75 5.42 -22.73
C VAL A 288 34.04 4.64 -21.44
N LYS A 289 35.32 4.47 -21.10
CA LYS A 289 35.72 3.99 -19.77
C LYS A 289 35.80 5.18 -18.82
N VAL A 290 34.97 5.17 -17.79
CA VAL A 290 34.95 6.19 -16.73
C VAL A 290 35.45 5.57 -15.44
N LEU A 291 36.56 6.08 -14.90
CA LEU A 291 37.04 5.76 -13.56
C LEU A 291 36.32 6.65 -12.55
N ASN A 292 35.75 6.08 -11.50
CA ASN A 292 35.43 6.85 -10.29
C ASN A 292 36.70 6.94 -9.43
N GLY A 293 37.31 8.12 -9.40
CA GLY A 293 38.54 8.39 -8.65
C GLY A 293 38.29 8.81 -7.19
N GLY A 294 37.02 8.92 -6.79
CA GLY A 294 36.62 9.25 -5.43
C GLY A 294 36.65 8.06 -4.47
N GLU A 295 36.44 8.38 -3.19
CA GLU A 295 36.30 7.42 -2.09
C GLU A 295 34.85 6.93 -1.92
N ASN A 296 33.90 7.56 -2.64
CA ASN A 296 32.46 7.33 -2.54
C ASN A 296 31.89 6.69 -3.82
N ASN A 297 30.84 5.89 -3.67
CA ASN A 297 30.08 5.36 -4.80
C ASN A 297 29.16 6.46 -5.36
N GLU A 298 29.29 6.77 -6.64
CA GLU A 298 28.56 7.85 -7.30
C GLU A 298 27.42 7.29 -8.15
N SER A 299 26.31 8.02 -8.27
CA SER A 299 25.12 7.58 -9.01
C SER A 299 24.62 8.64 -9.98
N ASN A 300 23.93 8.19 -11.04
CA ASN A 300 23.40 9.05 -12.12
C ASN A 300 24.46 9.84 -12.91
N VAL A 301 25.67 9.30 -12.97
CA VAL A 301 26.79 9.86 -13.71
C VAL A 301 26.40 9.97 -15.18
N THR A 302 26.24 11.20 -15.68
CA THR A 302 25.76 11.43 -17.04
C THR A 302 26.94 11.60 -17.99
N VAL A 303 27.07 10.68 -18.93
CA VAL A 303 28.07 10.73 -19.99
C VAL A 303 27.42 11.28 -21.26
N THR A 304 27.94 12.39 -21.75
CA THR A 304 27.53 13.07 -22.97
C THR A 304 28.60 12.89 -24.04
N VAL A 305 28.22 12.36 -25.20
CA VAL A 305 29.07 12.30 -26.39
C VAL A 305 28.49 13.26 -27.43
N THR A 306 29.32 14.20 -27.89
CA THR A 306 28.96 15.15 -28.95
C THR A 306 29.92 15.02 -30.12
N LEU A 307 29.39 14.68 -31.29
CA LEU A 307 30.15 14.61 -32.54
C LEU A 307 29.84 15.83 -33.41
N THR A 308 30.86 16.64 -33.69
CA THR A 308 30.77 17.87 -34.49
C THR A 308 31.57 17.72 -35.77
N SER A 309 30.98 18.00 -36.93
CA SER A 309 31.66 17.96 -38.24
C SER A 309 31.57 19.30 -38.95
N PRO A 310 32.58 19.69 -39.76
CA PRO A 310 32.53 20.91 -40.56
C PRO A 310 31.27 20.94 -41.45
N GLY A 311 30.47 22.00 -41.32
CA GLY A 311 29.26 22.19 -42.12
C GLY A 311 28.03 21.36 -41.75
N ALA A 312 28.09 20.54 -40.68
CA ALA A 312 26.95 19.74 -40.20
C ALA A 312 26.47 20.18 -38.81
N LYS A 313 25.22 19.82 -38.45
CA LYS A 313 24.73 20.00 -37.07
C LYS A 313 25.41 18.99 -36.14
N PRO A 314 25.82 19.37 -34.91
CA PRO A 314 26.35 18.43 -33.94
C PRO A 314 25.37 17.30 -33.60
N ILE A 315 25.88 16.08 -33.44
CA ILE A 315 25.13 14.92 -32.97
C ILE A 315 25.48 14.72 -31.50
N THR A 316 24.56 15.05 -30.59
CA THR A 316 24.74 14.86 -29.15
C THR A 316 23.89 13.69 -28.67
N VAL A 317 24.52 12.71 -28.02
CA VAL A 317 23.87 11.58 -27.38
C VAL A 317 24.28 11.55 -25.92
N LYS A 318 23.31 11.41 -25.02
CA LYS A 318 23.52 11.28 -23.57
C LYS A 318 23.20 9.87 -23.10
N LYS A 319 23.97 9.36 -22.14
CA LYS A 319 23.72 8.12 -21.43
C LYS A 319 23.97 8.32 -19.95
N VAL A 320 22.99 7.97 -19.13
CA VAL A 320 23.12 7.96 -17.67
C VAL A 320 23.66 6.60 -17.23
N VAL A 321 24.63 6.61 -16.35
CA VAL A 321 25.15 5.44 -15.64
C VAL A 321 24.54 5.42 -14.24
N ASN A 322 23.83 4.36 -13.90
CA ASN A 322 23.05 4.31 -12.66
C ASN A 322 23.95 4.38 -11.42
N GLN A 323 25.10 3.70 -11.43
CA GLN A 323 26.10 3.72 -10.36
C GLN A 323 27.51 3.48 -10.91
N THR A 324 28.50 4.13 -10.30
CA THR A 324 29.93 3.87 -10.48
C THR A 324 30.55 3.59 -9.11
N THR A 325 31.30 2.51 -8.98
CA THR A 325 31.91 2.09 -7.71
C THR A 325 33.21 2.84 -7.46
N ALA A 326 33.45 3.30 -6.23
CA ALA A 326 34.69 3.97 -5.82
C ALA A 326 35.94 3.18 -6.26
N GLY A 327 36.95 3.89 -6.78
CA GLY A 327 38.21 3.31 -7.28
C GLY A 327 38.08 2.35 -8.46
N SER A 328 36.92 2.28 -9.12
CA SER A 328 36.64 1.29 -10.19
C SER A 328 36.30 1.95 -11.53
N GLU A 329 36.66 1.30 -12.63
CA GLU A 329 36.25 1.69 -13.98
C GLU A 329 34.85 1.15 -14.32
N THR A 330 34.08 1.93 -15.08
CA THR A 330 32.77 1.55 -15.63
C THR A 330 32.71 1.83 -17.13
N ASP A 331 32.22 0.85 -17.89
CA ASP A 331 32.16 0.90 -19.35
C ASP A 331 30.79 1.44 -19.82
N VAL A 332 30.81 2.58 -20.52
CA VAL A 332 29.60 3.30 -20.92
C VAL A 332 29.46 3.25 -22.45
N ALA A 333 28.65 2.31 -22.93
CA ALA A 333 28.35 2.16 -24.35
C ALA A 333 27.23 3.13 -24.80
N ILE A 334 27.56 3.96 -25.80
CA ILE A 334 26.71 5.02 -26.34
C ILE A 334 26.63 4.84 -27.86
N ALA A 335 25.44 4.58 -28.39
CA ALA A 335 25.23 4.40 -29.82
C ALA A 335 25.05 5.76 -30.51
N LEU A 336 25.96 6.11 -31.44
CA LEU A 336 25.77 7.24 -32.34
C LEU A 336 24.82 6.83 -33.48
N PRO A 337 23.69 7.54 -33.68
CA PRO A 337 22.67 7.14 -34.65
C PRO A 337 23.09 7.40 -36.11
N SER A 338 24.08 8.25 -36.33
CA SER A 338 24.66 8.55 -37.63
C SER A 338 26.14 8.92 -37.49
N VAL A 339 26.90 8.78 -38.59
CA VAL A 339 28.29 9.23 -38.70
C VAL A 339 28.44 10.18 -39.90
N PRO A 340 29.48 11.02 -39.94
CA PRO A 340 29.80 11.88 -41.07
C PRO A 340 30.12 11.09 -42.34
N ALA A 341 30.08 11.74 -43.50
CA ALA A 341 30.45 11.10 -44.77
C ALA A 341 31.91 10.60 -44.73
N SER A 342 32.18 9.45 -45.37
CA SER A 342 33.52 8.86 -45.49
C SER A 342 34.53 9.89 -46.01
N GLY A 343 35.68 9.99 -45.35
CA GLY A 343 36.72 10.99 -45.60
C GLY A 343 36.54 12.30 -44.83
N THR A 344 35.47 12.48 -44.05
CA THR A 344 35.25 13.68 -43.23
C THR A 344 35.93 13.55 -41.87
N ALA A 345 36.77 14.53 -41.51
CA ALA A 345 37.28 14.68 -40.16
C ALA A 345 36.22 15.36 -39.27
N ALA A 346 36.02 14.82 -38.07
CA ALA A 346 35.06 15.31 -37.09
C ALA A 346 35.69 15.35 -35.69
N THR A 347 35.21 16.27 -34.86
CA THR A 347 35.59 16.40 -33.46
C THR A 347 34.59 15.64 -32.60
N LEU A 348 35.07 14.63 -31.87
CA LEU A 348 34.31 13.93 -30.85
C LEU A 348 34.68 14.50 -29.48
N THR A 349 33.75 15.14 -28.81
CA THR A 349 33.89 15.56 -27.41
C THR A 349 33.10 14.61 -26.53
N VAL A 350 33.77 14.00 -25.57
CA VAL A 350 33.21 13.16 -24.52
C VAL A 350 33.27 13.94 -23.22
N LYS A 351 32.15 14.01 -22.51
CA LYS A 351 32.04 14.71 -21.23
C LYS A 351 31.30 13.86 -20.21
N VAL A 352 31.83 13.80 -19.00
CA VAL A 352 31.15 13.33 -17.80
C VAL A 352 30.63 14.58 -17.06
N ASP A 353 29.33 14.66 -16.82
CA ASP A 353 28.76 15.75 -16.01
C ASP A 353 29.18 15.54 -14.53
N PRO A 354 29.62 16.60 -13.81
CA PRO A 354 30.27 16.46 -12.51
C PRO A 354 29.31 16.08 -11.38
N VAL A 355 29.84 15.41 -10.35
CA VAL A 355 29.06 14.89 -9.22
C VAL A 355 29.11 15.77 -7.96
N PRO A 356 28.11 15.68 -7.06
CA PRO A 356 28.06 16.51 -5.86
C PRO A 356 29.29 16.31 -4.95
N GLY A 357 30.07 17.38 -4.76
CA GLY A 357 31.30 17.36 -3.95
C GLY A 357 32.60 17.31 -4.78
N GLU A 358 32.50 17.06 -6.09
CA GLU A 358 33.64 17.11 -7.01
C GLU A 358 34.10 18.57 -7.21
N THR A 359 35.39 18.81 -6.98
CA THR A 359 36.00 20.16 -7.06
C THR A 359 37.00 20.31 -8.20
N GLY A 360 37.48 19.21 -8.78
CA GLY A 360 38.30 19.18 -9.99
C GLY A 360 37.55 18.45 -11.08
N THR A 361 37.28 19.13 -12.20
CA THR A 361 36.47 18.59 -13.32
C THR A 361 37.23 18.58 -14.65
N ASP A 362 38.52 18.92 -14.63
CA ASP A 362 39.36 19.07 -15.83
C ASP A 362 39.60 17.72 -16.55
N ASN A 363 39.53 16.63 -15.79
CA ASN A 363 39.62 15.23 -16.19
C ASN A 363 38.29 14.61 -16.65
N ASN A 364 37.20 15.39 -16.63
CA ASN A 364 35.85 14.93 -16.97
C ASN A 364 35.51 15.20 -18.43
N GLU A 365 36.38 15.87 -19.19
CA GLU A 365 36.17 16.19 -20.60
C GLU A 365 37.38 15.76 -21.45
N ALA A 366 37.11 15.04 -22.54
CA ALA A 366 38.11 14.54 -23.47
C ALA A 366 37.68 14.83 -24.91
N THR A 367 38.60 15.36 -25.73
CA THR A 367 38.33 15.72 -27.12
C THR A 367 39.28 14.99 -28.08
N TYR A 368 38.68 14.36 -29.09
CA TYR A 368 39.35 13.50 -30.06
C TYR A 368 39.08 13.97 -31.48
N THR A 369 40.07 13.90 -32.36
CA THR A 369 39.89 14.10 -33.80
C THR A 369 39.71 12.73 -34.46
N VAL A 370 38.57 12.53 -35.11
CA VAL A 370 38.17 11.24 -35.72
C VAL A 370 37.95 11.43 -37.21
N LEU A 371 38.65 10.65 -38.03
CA LEU A 371 38.46 10.55 -39.48
C LEU A 371 37.63 9.29 -39.78
N PHE A 372 36.39 9.49 -40.18
CA PHE A 372 35.50 8.38 -40.53
C PHE A 372 35.83 7.85 -41.92
N ALA A 373 36.06 6.55 -42.01
CA ALA A 373 36.13 5.80 -43.26
C ALA A 373 34.89 4.93 -43.40
N SER A 374 34.50 4.62 -44.64
CA SER A 374 33.55 3.56 -44.95
C SER A 374 34.07 2.24 -44.37
N GLY A 375 33.25 1.61 -43.51
CA GLY A 375 33.47 0.24 -43.03
C GLY A 375 33.00 -0.83 -44.01
#